data_AF-A0A1G3HLE9-F1
#
_entry.id   AF-A0A1G3HLE9-F1
#
_cell.length_a   1.000
_cell.length_b   1.000
_cell.length_c   1.000
_cell.angle_alpha   90.00
_cell.angle_beta   90.00
_cell.angle_gamma   90.00
#
_symmetry.space_group_name_H-M   'P 1'
#
loop_
_entity.id
_entity.type
_entity.pdbx_description
1 polymer ?
#
loop_
_entity_poly.entity_id
_entity_poly.type
_entity_poly.pdbx_seq_one_letter_code
_entity_poly.pdbx_strand_id
1 'polypeptide(L)'
;MTSHEDRDSGRELRRIVRINEEIKTVVKTAYRINLMAMNAIFLAKRAGQSALGFGVLSNELRRFATDLEQQMIALGQATAGSVVTVTAMVKEAHIVSVMERAHAQCDGAGREIIDRFLRRRLATTLSDRLDKVAALNRNLAMMIESTASLVEMGGVLARSAKIEAAYGGGFSQSLKQVSSDFEGTIGEIRKSLDSLSKFQRREFAA
;
A
#
# COMPACT_ATOMS: atom_id res chain seq x y z
N MET A 1 -12.43 29.92 -3.18
CA MET A 1 -12.49 28.44 -3.29
C MET A 1 -11.14 27.82 -3.64
N THR A 2 -10.31 28.42 -4.49
CA THR A 2 -9.05 27.83 -5.01
C THR A 2 -7.93 27.55 -3.99
N SER A 3 -7.80 28.32 -2.91
CA SER A 3 -6.81 28.03 -1.85
C SER A 3 -7.10 26.76 -1.02
N HIS A 4 -8.35 26.27 -1.02
CA HIS A 4 -8.71 25.07 -0.26
C HIS A 4 -8.41 23.80 -1.08
N GLU A 5 -8.61 23.85 -2.41
CA GLU A 5 -8.40 22.73 -3.34
C GLU A 5 -6.90 22.43 -3.60
N ASP A 6 -6.06 23.48 -3.64
CA ASP A 6 -4.61 23.32 -3.79
C ASP A 6 -3.98 22.67 -2.54
N ARG A 7 -4.52 23.02 -1.35
CA ARG A 7 -4.14 22.40 -0.06
C ARG A 7 -4.57 20.93 0.02
N ASP A 8 -5.66 20.58 -0.63
CA ASP A 8 -6.22 19.22 -0.63
C ASP A 8 -5.43 18.30 -1.57
N SER A 9 -5.16 18.76 -2.80
CA SER A 9 -4.37 18.00 -3.79
C SER A 9 -2.93 17.72 -3.32
N GLY A 10 -2.29 18.70 -2.66
CA GLY A 10 -0.97 18.51 -2.07
C GLY A 10 -0.95 17.55 -0.87
N ARG A 11 -2.06 17.47 -0.12
CA ARG A 11 -2.24 16.49 0.96
C ARG A 11 -2.38 15.09 0.40
N GLU A 12 -3.20 14.94 -0.64
CA GLU A 12 -3.41 13.67 -1.33
C GLU A 12 -2.11 13.11 -1.92
N LEU A 13 -1.27 13.96 -2.52
CA LEU A 13 0.04 13.53 -3.01
C LEU A 13 0.94 12.98 -1.89
N ARG A 14 0.99 13.65 -0.73
CA ARG A 14 1.75 13.17 0.43
C ARG A 14 1.21 11.83 0.95
N ARG A 15 -0.11 11.66 0.95
CA ARG A 15 -0.77 10.41 1.31
C ARG A 15 -0.33 9.27 0.39
N ILE A 16 -0.41 9.46 -0.92
CA ILE A 16 -0.04 8.45 -1.93
C ILE A 16 1.45 8.08 -1.82
N VAL A 17 2.33 9.06 -1.64
CA VAL A 17 3.77 8.80 -1.45
C VAL A 17 4.02 7.98 -0.18
N ARG A 18 3.32 8.29 0.92
CA ARG A 18 3.44 7.50 2.15
C ARG A 18 2.97 6.06 1.97
N ILE A 19 1.86 5.86 1.24
CA ILE A 19 1.39 4.52 0.87
C ILE A 19 2.50 3.74 0.14
N ASN A 20 3.16 4.38 -0.84
CA ASN A 20 4.28 3.77 -1.56
C ASN A 20 5.45 3.36 -0.67
N GLU A 21 5.82 4.15 0.33
CA GLU A 21 6.92 3.80 1.24
C GLU A 21 6.58 2.61 2.15
N GLU A 22 5.34 2.52 2.62
CA GLU A 22 4.88 1.37 3.40
C GLU A 22 4.82 0.10 2.54
N ILE A 23 4.37 0.20 1.28
CA ILE A 23 4.39 -0.92 0.33
C ILE A 23 5.81 -1.49 0.21
N LYS A 24 6.82 -0.63 0.00
CA LYS A 24 8.23 -1.07 -0.09
C LYS A 24 8.69 -1.80 1.17
N THR A 25 8.24 -1.34 2.33
CA THR A 25 8.53 -1.98 3.61
C THR A 25 7.91 -3.38 3.66
N VAL A 26 6.63 -3.50 3.31
CA VAL A 26 5.93 -4.80 3.28
C VAL A 26 6.56 -5.77 2.27
N VAL A 27 6.93 -5.31 1.07
CA VAL A 27 7.60 -6.15 0.05
C VAL A 27 8.91 -6.73 0.59
N LYS A 28 9.76 -5.91 1.22
CA LYS A 28 11.01 -6.39 1.83
C LYS A 28 10.75 -7.44 2.90
N THR A 29 9.73 -7.23 3.72
CA THR A 29 9.35 -8.15 4.79
C THR A 29 8.75 -9.45 4.25
N ALA A 30 7.93 -9.40 3.20
CA ALA A 30 7.40 -10.57 2.51
C ALA A 30 8.52 -11.42 1.90
N TYR A 31 9.50 -10.78 1.26
CA TYR A 31 10.69 -11.46 0.75
C TYR A 31 11.49 -12.18 1.85
N ARG A 32 11.63 -11.54 3.03
CA ARG A 32 12.24 -12.16 4.21
C ARG A 32 11.48 -13.42 4.65
N ILE A 33 10.14 -13.37 4.70
CA ILE A 33 9.31 -14.55 5.01
C ILE A 33 9.55 -15.66 3.99
N ASN A 34 9.59 -15.33 2.70
CA ASN A 34 9.82 -16.32 1.64
C ASN A 34 11.15 -17.07 1.83
N LEU A 35 12.23 -16.34 2.11
CA LEU A 35 13.54 -16.94 2.40
C LEU A 35 13.54 -17.80 3.66
N MET A 36 12.93 -17.29 4.73
CA MET A 36 12.80 -18.04 5.99
C MET A 36 11.99 -19.33 5.79
N ALA A 37 10.88 -19.26 5.03
CA ALA A 37 10.04 -20.39 4.68
C ALA A 37 10.81 -21.45 3.88
N MET A 38 11.64 -21.03 2.93
CA MET A 38 12.49 -21.94 2.19
C MET A 38 13.49 -22.67 3.10
N ASN A 39 14.19 -21.94 3.98
CA ASN A 39 15.11 -22.52 4.95
C ASN A 39 14.39 -23.46 5.94
N ALA A 40 13.19 -23.10 6.36
CA ALA A 40 12.33 -23.87 7.24
C ALA A 40 11.90 -25.21 6.62
N ILE A 41 11.57 -25.21 5.31
CA ILE A 41 11.26 -26.44 4.57
C ILE A 41 12.45 -27.40 4.56
N PHE A 42 13.68 -26.89 4.36
CA PHE A 42 14.88 -27.74 4.40
C PHE A 42 15.12 -28.32 5.80
N LEU A 43 14.95 -27.52 6.85
CA LEU A 43 15.08 -27.97 8.23
C LEU A 43 14.04 -29.05 8.56
N ALA A 44 12.79 -28.87 8.14
CA ALA A 44 11.72 -29.86 8.31
C ALA A 44 12.03 -31.17 7.58
N LYS A 45 12.52 -31.10 6.33
CA LYS A 45 12.96 -32.29 5.59
C LYS A 45 14.07 -33.04 6.31
N ARG A 46 15.05 -32.33 6.90
CA ARG A 46 16.13 -32.96 7.68
C ARG A 46 15.63 -33.61 8.97
N ALA A 47 14.64 -33.02 9.61
CA ALA A 47 14.02 -33.55 10.82
C ALA A 47 13.11 -34.78 10.58
N GLY A 48 12.82 -35.09 9.31
CA GLY A 48 12.07 -36.27 8.92
C GLY A 48 10.62 -36.25 9.40
N GLN A 49 10.10 -37.43 9.77
CA GLN A 49 8.68 -37.60 10.13
C GLN A 49 8.23 -36.72 11.31
N SER A 50 9.14 -36.41 12.23
CA SER A 50 8.85 -35.60 13.43
C SER A 50 8.49 -34.15 13.12
N ALA A 51 8.77 -33.64 11.92
CA ALA A 51 8.51 -32.25 11.54
C ALA A 51 7.67 -32.12 10.26
N LEU A 52 6.92 -33.16 9.90
CA LEU A 52 6.14 -33.20 8.66
C LEU A 52 5.09 -32.07 8.61
N GLY A 53 4.32 -31.87 9.69
CA GLY A 53 3.32 -30.81 9.80
C GLY A 53 3.93 -29.41 9.70
N PHE A 54 5.09 -29.20 10.34
CA PHE A 54 5.83 -27.95 10.22
C PHE A 54 6.31 -27.70 8.78
N GLY A 55 6.74 -28.74 8.07
CA GLY A 55 7.12 -28.66 6.66
C GLY A 55 5.97 -28.23 5.74
N VAL A 56 4.76 -28.73 5.98
CA VAL A 56 3.55 -28.30 5.26
C VAL A 56 3.27 -26.82 5.51
N LEU A 57 3.26 -26.40 6.77
CA LEU A 57 3.01 -24.99 7.13
C LEU A 57 4.10 -24.04 6.60
N SER A 58 5.34 -24.51 6.53
CA SER A 58 6.43 -23.72 5.93
C SER A 58 6.23 -23.54 4.41
N ASN A 59 5.66 -24.54 3.71
CA ASN A 59 5.27 -24.36 2.30
C ASN A 59 4.12 -23.36 2.15
N GLU A 60 3.14 -23.42 3.06
CA GLU A 60 2.00 -22.50 3.03
C GLU A 60 2.43 -21.06 3.33
N LEU A 61 3.34 -20.86 4.29
CA LEU A 61 3.96 -19.55 4.56
C LEU A 61 4.77 -19.04 3.35
N ARG A 62 5.42 -19.93 2.59
CA ARG A 62 6.12 -19.56 1.35
C ARG A 62 5.13 -19.06 0.29
N ARG A 63 4.02 -19.77 0.13
CA ARG A 63 2.95 -19.39 -0.80
C ARG A 63 2.33 -18.06 -0.40
N PHE A 64 1.96 -17.91 0.87
CA PHE A 64 1.51 -16.65 1.46
C PHE A 64 2.45 -15.49 1.17
N ALA A 65 3.77 -15.67 1.37
CA ALA A 65 4.75 -14.62 1.10
C ALA A 65 4.78 -14.21 -0.38
N THR A 66 4.63 -15.18 -1.29
CA THR A 66 4.55 -14.95 -2.74
C THR A 66 3.28 -14.19 -3.11
N ASP A 67 2.12 -14.61 -2.57
CA ASP A 67 0.83 -13.97 -2.83
C ASP A 67 0.82 -12.52 -2.30
N LEU A 68 1.42 -12.31 -1.13
CA LEU A 68 1.58 -10.98 -0.53
C LEU A 68 2.46 -10.07 -1.39
N GLU A 69 3.58 -10.58 -1.90
CA GLU A 69 4.47 -9.84 -2.79
C GLU A 69 3.73 -9.41 -4.08
N GLN A 70 2.94 -10.32 -4.69
CA GLN A 70 2.15 -10.01 -5.87
C GLN A 70 1.10 -8.92 -5.60
N GLN A 71 0.37 -9.01 -4.47
CA GLN A 71 -0.60 -7.98 -4.10
C GLN A 71 0.08 -6.61 -3.87
N MET A 72 1.26 -6.60 -3.25
CA MET A 72 2.02 -5.38 -3.03
C MET A 72 2.55 -4.75 -4.32
N ILE A 73 2.95 -5.57 -5.30
CA ILE A 73 3.34 -5.09 -6.64
C ILE A 73 2.14 -4.42 -7.32
N ALA A 74 0.97 -5.06 -7.31
CA ALA A 74 -0.25 -4.49 -7.87
C ALA A 74 -0.63 -3.17 -7.17
N LEU A 75 -0.54 -3.12 -5.84
CA LEU A 75 -0.82 -1.92 -5.06
C LEU A 75 0.18 -0.80 -5.38
N GLY A 76 1.46 -1.13 -5.58
CA GLY A 76 2.49 -0.18 -6.02
C GLY A 76 2.20 0.41 -7.40
N GLN A 77 1.74 -0.41 -8.36
CA GLN A 77 1.32 0.06 -9.69
C GLN A 77 0.13 1.01 -9.61
N ALA A 78 -0.89 0.67 -8.82
CA ALA A 78 -2.06 1.52 -8.61
C ALA A 78 -1.67 2.87 -7.98
N THR A 79 -0.76 2.83 -7.00
CA THR A 79 -0.27 4.01 -6.29
C THR A 79 0.56 4.91 -7.24
N ALA A 80 1.40 4.34 -8.09
CA ALA A 80 2.13 5.08 -9.13
C ALA A 80 1.20 5.80 -10.12
N GLY A 81 0.13 5.13 -10.58
CA GLY A 81 -0.91 5.76 -11.40
C GLY A 81 -1.62 6.92 -10.71
N SER A 82 -1.84 6.80 -9.39
CA SER A 82 -2.40 7.87 -8.57
C SER A 82 -1.47 9.07 -8.44
N VAL A 83 -0.16 8.85 -8.20
CA VAL A 83 0.84 9.94 -8.17
C VAL A 83 0.82 10.74 -9.45
N VAL A 84 0.82 10.09 -10.62
CA VAL A 84 0.81 10.77 -11.92
C VAL A 84 -0.45 11.64 -12.07
N THR A 85 -1.61 11.09 -11.70
CA THR A 85 -2.90 11.80 -11.83
C THR A 85 -2.97 13.01 -10.89
N VAL A 86 -2.63 12.82 -9.61
CA VAL A 86 -2.69 13.89 -8.60
C VAL A 86 -1.62 14.95 -8.87
N THR A 87 -0.42 14.57 -9.33
CA THR A 87 0.61 15.54 -9.72
C THR A 87 0.14 16.42 -10.88
N ALA A 88 -0.54 15.84 -11.87
CA ALA A 88 -1.13 16.61 -12.96
C ALA A 88 -2.20 17.59 -12.44
N MET A 89 -2.99 17.20 -11.44
CA MET A 89 -3.98 18.08 -10.79
C MET A 89 -3.33 19.20 -9.98
N VAL A 90 -2.30 18.93 -9.19
CA VAL A 90 -1.56 19.97 -8.45
C VAL A 90 -0.96 20.99 -9.42
N LYS A 91 -0.33 20.52 -10.51
CA LYS A 91 0.22 21.41 -11.53
C LYS A 91 -0.86 22.27 -12.18
N GLU A 92 -2.03 21.68 -12.42
CA GLU A 92 -3.19 22.37 -12.96
C GLU A 92 -3.70 23.47 -12.03
N ALA A 93 -3.95 23.11 -10.76
CA ALA A 93 -4.39 24.03 -9.73
C ALA A 93 -3.41 25.20 -9.55
N HIS A 94 -2.11 24.91 -9.60
CA HIS A 94 -1.07 25.93 -9.54
C HIS A 94 -1.14 26.90 -10.74
N ILE A 95 -1.26 26.39 -11.97
CA ILE A 95 -1.39 27.23 -13.17
C ILE A 95 -2.64 28.12 -13.07
N VAL A 96 -3.78 27.54 -12.67
CA VAL A 96 -5.03 28.30 -12.49
C VAL A 96 -4.85 29.40 -11.44
N SER A 97 -4.28 29.09 -10.28
CA SER A 97 -4.02 30.06 -9.21
C SER A 97 -3.12 31.22 -9.67
N VAL A 98 -2.07 30.93 -10.44
CA VAL A 98 -1.20 31.96 -11.02
C VAL A 98 -1.96 32.84 -12.02
N MET A 99 -2.80 32.24 -12.86
CA MET A 99 -3.61 32.96 -13.84
C MET A 99 -4.71 33.80 -13.20
N GLU A 100 -5.34 33.33 -12.13
CA GLU A 100 -6.30 34.12 -11.34
C GLU A 100 -5.63 35.36 -10.73
N ARG A 101 -4.40 35.21 -10.21
CA ARG A 101 -3.62 36.34 -9.70
C ARG A 101 -3.24 37.32 -10.79
N ALA A 102 -2.85 36.84 -11.97
CA ALA A 102 -2.56 37.68 -13.13
C ALA A 102 -3.83 38.41 -13.62
N HIS A 103 -4.97 37.72 -13.65
CA HIS A 103 -6.26 38.31 -14.00
C HIS A 103 -6.66 39.47 -13.08
N ALA A 104 -6.30 39.41 -11.79
CA ALA A 104 -6.56 40.48 -10.84
C ALA A 104 -5.64 41.71 -11.02
N GLN A 105 -4.54 41.60 -11.77
CA GLN A 105 -3.54 42.65 -11.95
C GLN A 105 -3.51 43.22 -13.37
N CYS A 106 -4.16 42.55 -14.34
CA CYS A 106 -4.18 42.97 -15.74
C CYS A 106 -5.51 43.62 -16.12
N ASP A 107 -5.42 44.70 -16.91
CA ASP A 107 -6.57 45.38 -17.50
C ASP A 107 -6.57 45.28 -19.04
N GLY A 108 -7.72 45.59 -19.65
CA GLY A 108 -7.88 45.63 -21.11
C GLY A 108 -7.72 44.26 -21.79
N ALA A 109 -7.04 44.23 -22.94
CA ALA A 109 -6.92 43.05 -23.78
C ALA A 109 -6.22 41.85 -23.06
N GLY A 110 -5.31 42.13 -22.12
CA GLY A 110 -4.66 41.08 -21.33
C GLY A 110 -5.64 40.31 -20.44
N ARG A 111 -6.62 41.01 -19.88
CA ARG A 111 -7.66 40.42 -19.03
C ARG A 111 -8.58 39.47 -19.82
N GLU A 112 -9.00 39.86 -21.01
CA GLU A 112 -9.85 39.03 -21.89
C GLU A 112 -9.14 37.76 -22.38
N ILE A 113 -7.82 37.82 -22.60
CA ILE A 113 -7.03 36.64 -22.98
C ILE A 113 -6.99 35.65 -21.81
N ILE A 114 -6.76 36.12 -20.59
CA ILE A 114 -6.73 35.27 -19.39
C ILE A 114 -8.12 34.68 -19.10
N ASP A 115 -9.20 35.47 -19.23
CA ASP A 115 -10.56 34.97 -19.01
C ASP A 115 -10.94 33.87 -20.01
N ARG A 116 -10.58 34.02 -21.29
CA ARG A 116 -10.76 32.95 -22.29
C ARG A 116 -9.95 31.69 -21.97
N PHE A 117 -8.71 31.85 -21.49
CA PHE A 117 -7.89 30.71 -21.07
C PHE A 117 -8.54 29.96 -19.90
N LEU A 118 -8.94 30.67 -18.84
CA LEU A 118 -9.58 30.09 -17.66
C LEU A 118 -10.90 29.37 -18.00
N ARG A 119 -11.76 30.00 -18.81
CA ARG A 119 -13.04 29.39 -19.26
C ARG A 119 -12.81 28.10 -20.06
N ARG A 120 -11.86 28.11 -21.00
CA ARG A 120 -11.54 26.92 -21.79
C ARG A 120 -11.04 25.79 -20.91
N ARG A 121 -10.21 26.10 -19.90
CA ARG A 121 -9.62 25.15 -18.95
C ARG A 121 -10.66 24.55 -17.99
N LEU A 122 -11.53 25.40 -17.42
CA LEU A 122 -12.61 24.99 -16.52
C LEU A 122 -13.65 24.10 -17.22
N ALA A 123 -13.96 24.40 -18.48
CA ALA A 123 -14.96 23.66 -19.26
C ALA A 123 -14.53 22.22 -19.63
N THR A 124 -13.25 21.86 -19.55
CA THR A 124 -12.75 20.61 -20.16
C THR A 124 -12.24 19.54 -19.21
N THR A 125 -12.04 19.76 -17.90
CA THR A 125 -11.16 18.77 -17.20
C THR A 125 -11.23 18.63 -15.69
N LEU A 126 -11.95 19.46 -14.93
CA LEU A 126 -11.86 19.37 -13.46
C LEU A 126 -12.69 18.19 -12.89
N SER A 127 -13.95 18.05 -13.32
CA SER A 127 -14.86 17.00 -12.82
C SER A 127 -14.31 15.60 -13.14
N ASP A 128 -13.95 15.35 -14.41
CA ASP A 128 -13.41 14.05 -14.85
C ASP A 128 -12.15 13.64 -14.08
N ARG A 129 -11.31 14.61 -13.69
CA ARG A 129 -10.09 14.35 -12.92
C ARG A 129 -10.39 14.04 -11.46
N LEU A 130 -11.34 14.75 -10.85
CA LEU A 130 -11.80 14.47 -9.49
C LEU A 130 -12.44 13.08 -9.40
N ASP A 131 -13.29 12.72 -10.37
CA ASP A 131 -13.89 11.39 -10.46
C ASP A 131 -12.85 10.29 -10.63
N LYS A 132 -11.81 10.56 -11.43
CA LYS A 132 -10.69 9.63 -11.61
C LYS A 132 -9.89 9.43 -10.33
N VAL A 133 -9.59 10.49 -9.58
CA VAL A 133 -8.91 10.36 -8.27
C VAL A 133 -9.78 9.63 -7.27
N ALA A 134 -11.07 9.93 -7.20
CA ALA A 134 -12.01 9.22 -6.33
C ALA A 134 -12.06 7.71 -6.66
N ALA A 135 -12.07 7.36 -7.95
CA ALA A 135 -12.03 5.96 -8.40
C ALA A 135 -10.72 5.26 -8.01
N LEU A 136 -9.57 5.92 -8.21
CA LEU A 136 -8.26 5.40 -7.80
C LEU A 136 -8.19 5.18 -6.29
N ASN A 137 -8.73 6.12 -5.50
CA ASN A 137 -8.76 6.00 -4.05
C ASN A 137 -9.63 4.86 -3.54
N ARG A 138 -10.80 4.63 -4.17
CA ARG A 138 -11.63 3.45 -3.87
C ARG A 138 -10.90 2.17 -4.22
N ASN A 139 -10.21 2.12 -5.36
CA ASN A 139 -9.42 0.94 -5.74
C ASN A 139 -8.30 0.65 -4.73
N LEU A 140 -7.51 1.66 -4.35
CA LEU A 140 -6.49 1.53 -3.32
C LEU A 140 -7.07 1.03 -1.99
N ALA A 141 -8.25 1.48 -1.59
CA ALA A 141 -8.95 1.00 -0.39
C ALA A 141 -9.22 -0.49 -0.43
N MET A 142 -9.87 -0.94 -1.50
CA MET A 142 -10.24 -2.35 -1.66
C MET A 142 -9.00 -3.25 -1.70
N MET A 143 -7.92 -2.79 -2.34
CA MET A 143 -6.67 -3.54 -2.39
C MET A 143 -6.01 -3.64 -1.01
N ILE A 144 -5.93 -2.53 -0.25
CA ILE A 144 -5.37 -2.54 1.12
C ILE A 144 -6.18 -3.47 2.03
N GLU A 145 -7.50 -3.44 1.94
CA GLU A 145 -8.39 -4.31 2.72
C GLU A 145 -8.22 -5.79 2.34
N SER A 146 -8.13 -6.08 1.04
CA SER A 146 -7.84 -7.44 0.56
C SER A 146 -6.50 -7.95 1.10
N THR A 147 -5.46 -7.10 1.11
CA THR A 147 -4.16 -7.47 1.67
C THR A 147 -4.20 -7.63 3.19
N ALA A 148 -4.97 -6.82 3.91
CA ALA A 148 -5.15 -7.01 5.35
C ALA A 148 -5.75 -8.39 5.67
N SER A 149 -6.76 -8.82 4.90
CA SER A 149 -7.34 -10.17 5.02
C SER A 149 -6.31 -11.27 4.75
N LEU A 150 -5.47 -11.11 3.72
CA LEU A 150 -4.37 -12.06 3.43
C LEU A 150 -3.38 -12.17 4.60
N VAL A 151 -3.02 -11.06 5.23
CA VAL A 151 -2.08 -11.04 6.36
C VAL A 151 -2.66 -11.66 7.62
N GLU A 152 -3.97 -11.55 7.86
CA GLU A 152 -4.64 -12.28 8.95
C GLU A 152 -4.53 -13.80 8.75
N MET A 153 -4.71 -14.28 7.51
CA MET A 153 -4.47 -15.70 7.19
C MET A 153 -3.02 -16.10 7.44
N GLY A 154 -2.05 -15.25 7.07
CA GLY A 154 -0.63 -15.43 7.42
C GLY A 154 -0.38 -15.55 8.93
N GLY A 155 -1.08 -14.75 9.74
CA GLY A 155 -1.02 -14.80 11.20
C GLY A 155 -1.51 -16.14 11.77
N VAL A 156 -2.58 -16.70 11.20
CA VAL A 156 -3.08 -18.04 11.56
C VAL A 156 -2.03 -19.10 11.22
N LEU A 157 -1.40 -19.04 10.05
CA LEU A 157 -0.35 -19.99 9.64
C LEU A 157 0.85 -19.96 10.59
N ALA A 158 1.31 -18.76 10.98
CA ALA A 158 2.43 -18.63 11.92
C ALA A 158 2.10 -19.23 13.30
N ARG A 159 0.87 -19.01 13.80
CA ARG A 159 0.42 -19.61 15.06
C ARG A 159 0.36 -21.13 14.97
N SER A 160 -0.20 -21.66 13.88
CA SER A 160 -0.22 -23.12 13.64
C SER A 160 1.19 -23.69 13.55
N ALA A 161 2.14 -22.97 12.93
CA ALA A 161 3.52 -23.43 12.80
C ALA A 161 4.21 -23.55 14.16
N LYS A 162 3.84 -22.68 15.12
CA LYS A 162 4.32 -22.73 16.50
C LYS A 162 3.83 -23.97 17.26
N ILE A 163 2.61 -24.41 16.98
CA ILE A 163 2.04 -25.66 17.53
C ILE A 163 2.82 -26.84 16.96
N GLU A 164 2.96 -26.94 15.64
CA GLU A 164 3.71 -28.01 14.98
C GLU A 164 5.19 -28.07 15.42
N ALA A 165 5.81 -26.91 15.61
CA ALA A 165 7.17 -26.82 16.13
C ALA A 165 7.33 -27.46 17.53
N ALA A 166 6.28 -27.43 18.36
CA ALA A 166 6.29 -28.09 19.66
C ALA A 166 6.35 -29.61 19.57
N TYR A 167 5.81 -30.19 18.49
CA TYR A 167 5.83 -31.62 18.22
C TYR A 167 7.05 -32.08 17.40
N GLY A 168 7.96 -31.16 17.06
CA GLY A 168 9.16 -31.36 16.23
C GLY A 168 10.23 -32.35 16.73
N GLY A 169 9.98 -33.10 17.80
CA GLY A 169 10.93 -34.02 18.43
C GLY A 169 12.26 -33.34 18.76
N GLY A 170 13.38 -33.97 18.38
CA GLY A 170 14.74 -33.46 18.61
C GLY A 170 15.04 -32.12 17.91
N PHE A 171 14.22 -31.68 16.97
CA PHE A 171 14.36 -30.39 16.29
C PHE A 171 13.42 -29.30 16.85
N SER A 172 12.64 -29.60 17.90
CA SER A 172 11.61 -28.69 18.42
C SER A 172 12.14 -27.30 18.76
N GLN A 173 13.33 -27.20 19.36
CA GLN A 173 13.92 -25.90 19.71
C GLN A 173 14.19 -25.04 18.46
N SER A 174 14.81 -25.60 17.42
CA SER A 174 15.08 -24.87 16.17
C SER A 174 13.79 -24.47 15.47
N LEU A 175 12.78 -25.36 15.43
CA LEU A 175 11.50 -25.08 14.78
C LEU A 175 10.69 -24.02 15.53
N LYS A 176 10.78 -24.00 16.87
CA LYS A 176 10.16 -22.97 17.71
C LYS A 176 10.76 -21.59 17.47
N GLN A 177 12.08 -21.52 17.30
CA GLN A 177 12.73 -20.26 16.93
C GLN A 177 12.20 -19.75 15.59
N VAL A 178 12.24 -20.59 14.56
CA VAL A 178 11.79 -20.22 13.21
C VAL A 178 10.31 -19.81 13.18
N SER A 179 9.42 -20.51 13.90
CA SER A 179 8.01 -20.13 14.00
C SER A 179 7.80 -18.82 14.76
N SER A 180 8.57 -18.56 15.81
CA SER A 180 8.55 -17.27 16.50
C SER A 180 9.00 -16.13 15.59
N ASP A 181 10.02 -16.36 14.75
CA ASP A 181 10.51 -15.37 13.79
C ASP A 181 9.46 -15.08 12.70
N PHE A 182 8.70 -16.10 12.24
CA PHE A 182 7.55 -15.89 11.34
C PHE A 182 6.47 -15.03 11.98
N GLU A 183 6.07 -15.36 13.22
CA GLU A 183 5.05 -14.61 13.96
C GLU A 183 5.45 -13.14 14.14
N GLY A 184 6.71 -12.88 14.51
CA GLY A 184 7.24 -11.53 14.63
C GLY A 184 7.21 -10.77 13.30
N THR A 185 7.70 -11.41 12.23
CA THR A 185 7.76 -10.80 10.89
C THR A 185 6.38 -10.50 10.31
N ILE A 186 5.42 -11.42 10.43
CA ILE A 186 4.03 -11.18 10.01
C ILE A 186 3.39 -10.10 10.88
N GLY A 187 3.71 -10.04 12.17
CA GLY A 187 3.29 -8.97 13.07
C GLY A 187 3.77 -7.58 12.64
N GLU A 188 4.98 -7.46 12.09
CA GLU A 188 5.49 -6.20 11.50
C GLU A 188 4.69 -5.78 10.27
N ILE A 189 4.32 -6.73 9.40
CA ILE A 189 3.50 -6.47 8.23
C ILE A 189 2.12 -5.98 8.66
N ARG A 190 1.49 -6.65 9.63
CA ARG A 190 0.18 -6.25 10.15
C ARG A 190 0.20 -4.83 10.71
N LYS A 191 1.25 -4.45 11.47
CA LYS A 191 1.41 -3.08 12.00
C LYS A 191 1.54 -2.04 10.87
N SER A 192 2.24 -2.37 9.80
CA SER A 192 2.40 -1.50 8.63
C SER A 192 1.06 -1.30 7.89
N LEU A 193 0.30 -2.38 7.68
CA LEU A 193 -1.04 -2.33 7.09
C LEU A 193 -2.06 -1.61 7.97
N ASP A 194 -2.03 -1.82 9.29
CA ASP A 194 -2.89 -1.09 10.24
C ASP A 194 -2.63 0.41 10.19
N SER A 195 -1.36 0.80 10.03
CA SER A 195 -0.98 2.20 9.85
C SER A 195 -1.60 2.74 8.57
N LEU A 196 -1.46 2.03 7.44
CA LEU A 196 -2.07 2.39 6.16
C LEU A 196 -3.61 2.52 6.23
N SER A 197 -4.28 1.53 6.84
CA SER A 197 -5.73 1.50 7.04
C SER A 197 -6.22 2.68 7.88
N LYS A 198 -5.55 2.99 8.99
CA LYS A 198 -5.89 4.14 9.85
C LYS A 198 -5.70 5.47 9.12
N PHE A 199 -4.66 5.61 8.31
CA PHE A 199 -4.47 6.80 7.47
C PHE A 199 -5.59 6.95 6.45
N GLN A 200 -6.04 5.85 5.86
CA GLN A 200 -7.14 5.89 4.91
C GLN A 200 -8.46 6.29 5.57
N ARG A 201 -8.80 5.72 6.72
CA ARG A 201 -10.06 6.02 7.43
C ARG A 201 -10.13 7.45 7.97
N ARG A 202 -9.01 8.02 8.39
CA ARG A 202 -8.96 9.40 8.94
C ARG A 202 -9.23 10.49 7.90
N GLU A 203 -9.00 10.23 6.61
CA GLU A 203 -9.28 11.22 5.56
C GLU A 203 -10.68 11.13 4.96
N PHE A 204 -11.42 10.04 5.19
CA PHE A 204 -12.86 9.99 4.84
C PHE A 204 -13.78 10.60 5.90
N ALA A 205 -13.25 10.90 7.10
CA ALA A 205 -14.01 11.44 8.23
C ALA A 205 -13.75 12.95 8.49
N ALA A 206 -12.91 13.58 7.67
CA ALA A 206 -12.55 15.00 7.74
C ALA A 206 -12.97 15.69 6.44
#